data_AF-A0A023G4C5-F1
#
_entry.id   AF-A0A023G4C5-F1
#
_cell.length_a   1.000
_cell.length_b   1.000
_cell.length_c   1.000
_cell.angle_alpha   90.00
_cell.angle_beta   90.00
_cell.angle_gamma   90.00
#
_symmetry.space_group_name_H-M   'P 1'
#
loop_
_entity.id
_entity.type
_entity.pdbx_description
1 polymer ?
#
loop_
_entity_poly.entity_id
_entity_poly.type
_entity_poly.pdbx_seq_one_letter_code
_entity_poly.pdbx_strand_id
1 'polypeptide(L)'
;MFREGSPCGSAGSTAATQQLCFREPLEALLCCLREETDGAVLSALLRGLPGLLRDRAVVLCGQLSLRRLSSWLFSHTSGDRKWLDKVRNHGGEALLYPVASALVLYRSERDAQSPRWLLQVLEAGLMCKPVVALCLRALALAALELQLAMAKLLPELLQRLAQLSPTTVTALPMLEFLACLIRVPQLYASFTTDEYRRVFAIALPYTNPARFNDVVVALAHHLVALWFLKCRVAFRKDLAPFIMKTLRSQLEPVEEERRDAAMVRLQEELLATLGDLVAQCSFGSCGSQPRRSGAALFLLEQGRAQSWLLPGHRLVTITTSGCAGRPARLGLCDRCALFCQEPVAPAAREEVGMRQEPPQQQQQQQQQQQRRRHQSEAVGRTSGSRLPPTTQDDLSLERRGGRRAGLVLRQCVWLLVLWL
;
A
#
# COMPACT_ATOMS: atom_id res chain seq x y z
N MET A 1 24.40 3.01 40.72
CA MET A 1 23.98 2.33 41.97
C MET A 1 22.73 1.53 41.67
N PHE A 2 22.84 0.22 41.50
CA PHE A 2 21.69 -0.69 41.56
C PHE A 2 22.04 -1.81 42.54
N ARG A 3 21.05 -2.13 43.36
CA ARG A 3 21.10 -2.68 44.73
C ARG A 3 21.77 -4.06 44.87
N GLU A 4 22.49 -4.18 45.98
CA GLU A 4 22.89 -5.43 46.63
C GLU A 4 21.66 -6.22 47.10
N GLY A 5 21.68 -7.54 46.84
CA GLY A 5 20.81 -8.54 47.45
C GLY A 5 21.67 -9.60 48.14
N SER A 6 21.40 -9.86 49.41
CA SER A 6 22.13 -10.75 50.33
C SER A 6 22.10 -12.25 49.98
N PRO A 7 22.99 -13.07 50.57
CA PRO A 7 23.25 -14.45 50.14
C PRO A 7 22.40 -15.48 50.91
N CYS A 8 21.88 -16.48 50.19
CA CYS A 8 21.38 -17.73 50.78
C CYS A 8 22.31 -18.89 50.40
N GLY A 9 22.62 -19.74 51.39
CA GLY A 9 23.76 -20.64 51.40
C GLY A 9 23.66 -21.94 50.62
N SER A 10 24.88 -22.44 50.32
CA SER A 10 25.38 -23.83 50.22
C SER A 10 24.51 -24.91 49.57
N ALA A 11 24.93 -25.39 48.39
CA ALA A 11 25.75 -26.59 48.21
C ALA A 11 25.61 -27.16 46.77
N GLY A 12 26.74 -27.56 46.17
CA GLY A 12 26.74 -28.63 45.15
C GLY A 12 26.69 -28.22 43.68
N SER A 13 27.73 -27.53 43.20
CA SER A 13 28.37 -27.67 41.87
C SER A 13 29.06 -26.34 41.57
N THR A 14 30.38 -26.27 41.78
CA THR A 14 31.18 -25.14 41.32
C THR A 14 31.30 -25.22 39.81
N ALA A 15 30.24 -24.82 39.10
CA ALA A 15 30.36 -24.42 37.71
C ALA A 15 31.34 -23.24 37.71
N ALA A 16 32.57 -23.48 37.24
CA ALA A 16 33.55 -22.42 37.04
C ALA A 16 33.01 -21.49 35.95
N THR A 17 32.19 -20.51 36.33
CA THR A 17 31.76 -19.42 35.45
C THR A 17 33.00 -18.59 35.13
N GLN A 18 33.68 -18.95 34.04
CA GLN A 18 34.71 -18.12 33.45
C GLN A 18 34.03 -16.87 32.89
N GLN A 19 34.25 -15.73 33.54
CA GLN A 19 33.72 -14.45 33.10
C GLN A 19 34.62 -13.92 31.98
N LEU A 20 34.19 -14.11 30.73
CA LEU A 20 34.89 -13.60 29.55
C LEU A 20 34.66 -12.08 29.42
N CYS A 21 35.72 -11.30 29.53
CA CYS A 21 35.68 -9.86 29.30
C CYS A 21 35.90 -9.56 27.81
N PHE A 22 34.85 -9.15 27.11
CA PHE A 22 34.92 -8.82 25.67
C PHE A 22 35.49 -7.43 25.37
N ARG A 23 35.75 -6.61 26.39
CA ARG A 23 36.17 -5.22 26.20
C ARG A 23 37.53 -5.07 25.54
N GLU A 24 38.52 -5.83 25.99
CA GLU A 24 39.89 -5.76 25.47
C GLU A 24 39.97 -6.25 24.01
N PRO A 25 39.38 -7.39 23.62
CA PRO A 25 39.31 -7.80 22.22
C PRO A 25 38.61 -6.77 21.32
N LEU A 26 37.53 -6.15 21.78
CA LEU A 26 36.76 -5.18 20.98
C LEU A 26 37.49 -3.85 20.80
N GLU A 27 38.20 -3.37 21.81
CA GLU A 27 39.07 -2.19 21.66
C GLU A 27 40.27 -2.53 20.77
N ALA A 28 40.88 -3.71 20.90
CA ALA A 28 41.94 -4.16 20.01
C ALA A 28 41.46 -4.23 18.55
N LEU A 29 40.24 -4.72 18.30
CA LEU A 29 39.62 -4.72 16.96
C LEU A 29 39.50 -3.31 16.37
N LEU A 30 39.12 -2.31 17.17
CA LEU A 30 39.05 -0.92 16.72
C LEU A 30 40.43 -0.32 16.44
N CYS A 31 41.43 -0.67 17.25
CA CYS A 31 42.82 -0.29 16.99
C CYS A 31 43.35 -0.93 15.70
N CYS A 32 43.09 -2.22 15.48
CA CYS A 32 43.43 -2.91 14.24
C CYS A 32 42.80 -2.21 13.02
N LEU A 33 41.52 -1.83 13.06
CA LEU A 33 40.89 -1.10 11.95
C LEU A 33 41.58 0.24 11.62
N ARG A 34 42.22 0.88 12.62
CA ARG A 34 42.93 2.14 12.44
C ARG A 34 44.37 1.97 11.94
N GLU A 35 45.09 1.00 12.50
CA GLU A 35 46.54 0.90 12.34
C GLU A 35 46.96 -0.14 11.30
N GLU A 36 46.10 -1.09 10.95
CA GLU A 36 46.48 -2.21 10.09
C GLU A 36 46.91 -1.77 8.68
N THR A 37 47.96 -2.43 8.22
CA THR A 37 48.54 -2.20 6.89
C THR A 37 48.18 -3.32 5.91
N ASP A 38 47.90 -4.53 6.40
CA ASP A 38 47.54 -5.67 5.57
C ASP A 38 46.05 -5.62 5.15
N GLY A 39 45.83 -5.53 3.84
CA GLY A 39 44.50 -5.54 3.23
C GLY A 39 43.76 -6.87 3.41
N ALA A 40 44.45 -8.00 3.54
CA ALA A 40 43.83 -9.31 3.74
C ALA A 40 43.19 -9.39 5.13
N VAL A 41 43.94 -9.03 6.18
CA VAL A 41 43.47 -8.96 7.57
C VAL A 41 42.30 -7.98 7.70
N LEU A 42 42.44 -6.77 7.17
CA LEU A 42 41.36 -5.77 7.15
C LEU A 42 40.09 -6.29 6.46
N SER A 43 40.23 -6.98 5.32
CA SER A 43 39.09 -7.56 4.62
C SER A 43 38.43 -8.69 5.39
N ALA A 44 39.19 -9.50 6.12
CA ALA A 44 38.66 -10.57 6.96
C ALA A 44 37.89 -9.99 8.15
N LEU A 45 38.46 -8.99 8.82
CA LEU A 45 37.81 -8.28 9.92
C LEU A 45 36.49 -7.65 9.48
N LEU A 46 36.48 -6.90 8.37
CA LEU A 46 35.26 -6.24 7.89
C LEU A 46 34.18 -7.20 7.41
N ARG A 47 34.54 -8.40 6.95
CA ARG A 47 33.53 -9.44 6.65
C ARG A 47 32.95 -10.07 7.92
N GLY A 48 33.74 -10.21 8.98
CA GLY A 48 33.29 -10.77 10.26
C GLY A 48 32.50 -9.79 11.12
N LEU A 49 32.81 -8.49 11.02
CA LEU A 49 32.27 -7.47 11.91
C LEU A 49 30.73 -7.30 11.85
N PRO A 50 30.05 -7.40 10.70
CA PRO A 50 28.58 -7.40 10.65
C PRO A 50 27.96 -8.57 11.43
N GLY A 51 28.63 -9.73 11.46
CA GLY A 51 28.20 -10.88 12.24
C GLY A 51 28.27 -10.58 13.74
N LEU A 52 29.43 -10.10 14.20
CA LEU A 52 29.64 -9.66 15.58
C LEU A 52 28.65 -8.56 16.01
N LEU A 53 28.37 -7.61 15.11
CA LEU A 53 27.41 -6.54 15.37
C LEU A 53 25.96 -7.01 15.43
N ARG A 54 25.61 -8.22 14.97
CA ARG A 54 24.27 -8.78 15.18
C ARG A 54 24.08 -9.25 16.63
N ASP A 55 25.16 -9.67 17.28
CA ASP A 55 25.16 -10.14 18.66
C ASP A 55 25.18 -8.96 19.64
N ARG A 56 24.00 -8.35 19.84
CA ARG A 56 23.82 -7.17 20.71
C ARG A 56 24.40 -7.35 22.12
N ALA A 57 24.31 -8.55 22.68
CA ALA A 57 24.84 -8.83 24.02
C ALA A 57 26.36 -8.62 24.09
N VAL A 58 27.11 -9.13 23.11
CA VAL A 58 28.58 -9.02 23.08
C VAL A 58 29.00 -7.56 22.91
N VAL A 59 28.33 -6.84 22.01
CA VAL A 59 28.62 -5.43 21.71
C VAL A 59 28.35 -4.53 22.93
N LEU A 60 27.21 -4.73 23.61
CA LEU A 60 26.81 -3.91 24.76
C LEU A 60 27.61 -4.26 26.01
N CYS A 61 27.80 -5.54 26.33
CA CYS A 61 28.61 -5.96 27.48
C CYS A 61 30.09 -5.62 27.30
N GLY A 62 30.60 -5.70 26.06
CA GLY A 62 31.96 -5.37 25.72
C GLY A 62 32.24 -3.88 25.52
N GLN A 63 31.23 -3.00 25.65
CA GLN A 63 31.36 -1.54 25.53
C GLN A 63 32.04 -1.07 24.23
N LEU A 64 31.72 -1.71 23.10
CA LEU A 64 32.28 -1.30 21.79
C LEU A 64 31.89 0.15 21.48
N SER A 65 32.88 1.00 21.19
CA SER A 65 32.63 2.41 20.87
C SER A 65 32.05 2.61 19.46
N LEU A 66 30.73 2.45 19.34
CA LEU A 66 29.97 2.59 18.09
C LEU A 66 30.20 3.95 17.40
N ARG A 67 30.43 5.01 18.20
CA ARG A 67 30.80 6.33 17.70
C ARG A 67 32.09 6.29 16.89
N ARG A 68 33.18 5.72 17.44
CA ARG A 68 34.49 5.67 16.76
C ARG A 68 34.37 4.89 15.46
N LEU A 69 33.67 3.76 15.49
CA LEU A 69 33.41 2.95 14.31
C LEU A 69 32.61 3.72 13.24
N SER A 70 31.54 4.42 13.64
CA SER A 70 30.75 5.24 12.69
C SER A 70 31.54 6.40 12.08
N SER A 71 32.39 7.07 12.88
CA SER A 71 33.27 8.13 12.37
C SER A 71 34.35 7.58 11.45
N TRP A 72 34.89 6.40 11.75
CA TRP A 72 35.89 5.72 10.92
C TRP A 72 35.28 5.30 9.58
N LEU A 73 34.06 4.75 9.57
CA LEU A 73 33.37 4.42 8.32
C LEU A 73 33.17 5.68 7.47
N PHE A 74 32.67 6.75 8.08
CA PHE A 74 32.42 8.02 7.39
C PHE A 74 33.69 8.64 6.81
N SER A 75 34.80 8.67 7.56
CA SER A 75 36.06 9.24 7.09
C SER A 75 36.62 8.49 5.88
N HIS A 76 36.41 7.17 5.79
CA HIS A 76 36.92 6.35 4.70
C HIS A 76 35.97 6.23 3.49
N THR A 77 34.69 6.59 3.65
CA THR A 77 33.77 6.73 2.50
C THR A 77 33.77 8.12 1.89
N SER A 78 33.84 9.16 2.73
CA SER A 78 33.69 10.56 2.29
C SER A 78 35.00 11.35 2.30
N GLY A 79 36.07 10.81 2.89
CA GLY A 79 37.36 11.48 3.09
C GLY A 79 38.53 10.70 2.50
N ASP A 80 39.47 10.26 3.35
CA ASP A 80 40.74 9.66 2.90
C ASP A 80 40.53 8.26 2.32
N ARG A 81 40.65 8.16 1.00
CA ARG A 81 40.47 6.92 0.23
C ARG A 81 41.75 6.07 0.17
N LYS A 82 42.88 6.51 0.74
CA LYS A 82 44.13 5.72 0.75
C LYS A 82 43.96 4.32 1.33
N TRP A 83 43.05 4.17 2.29
CA TRP A 83 42.72 2.86 2.86
C TRP A 83 42.05 1.93 1.84
N LEU A 84 41.22 2.47 0.92
CA LEU A 84 40.53 1.67 -0.10
C LEU A 84 41.51 1.00 -1.06
N ASP A 85 42.67 1.62 -1.30
CA ASP A 85 43.71 1.03 -2.15
C ASP A 85 44.27 -0.27 -1.55
N LYS A 86 44.39 -0.34 -0.21
CA LYS A 86 44.83 -1.56 0.50
C LYS A 86 43.87 -2.74 0.31
N VAL A 87 42.57 -2.46 0.23
CA VAL A 87 41.51 -3.49 0.22
C VAL A 87 40.88 -3.66 -1.17
N ARG A 88 41.39 -2.95 -2.18
CA ARG A 88 40.87 -2.96 -3.56
C ARG A 88 40.71 -4.38 -4.13
N ASN A 89 41.70 -5.24 -3.90
CA ASN A 89 41.72 -6.61 -4.41
C ASN A 89 40.82 -7.57 -3.60
N HIS A 90 40.31 -7.13 -2.44
CA HIS A 90 39.52 -7.95 -1.52
C HIS A 90 38.06 -7.48 -1.40
N GLY A 91 37.58 -6.62 -2.31
CA GLY A 91 36.21 -6.11 -2.32
C GLY A 91 36.08 -4.60 -2.08
N GLY A 92 37.18 -3.91 -1.79
CA GLY A 92 37.24 -2.44 -1.74
C GLY A 92 36.21 -1.81 -0.79
N GLU A 93 35.58 -0.73 -1.25
CA GLU A 93 34.58 0.04 -0.48
C GLU A 93 33.31 -0.77 -0.16
N ALA A 94 33.02 -1.85 -0.91
CA ALA A 94 31.80 -2.64 -0.72
C ALA A 94 31.71 -3.29 0.67
N LEU A 95 32.85 -3.53 1.33
CA LEU A 95 32.92 -4.14 2.66
C LEU A 95 32.46 -3.21 3.79
N LEU A 96 32.44 -1.89 3.56
CA LEU A 96 32.08 -0.90 4.58
C LEU A 96 30.56 -0.85 4.83
N TYR A 97 29.76 -1.06 3.80
CA TYR A 97 28.31 -0.86 3.88
C TYR A 97 27.56 -1.93 4.70
N PRO A 98 27.93 -3.23 4.69
CA PRO A 98 27.36 -4.22 5.60
C PRO A 98 27.58 -3.86 7.08
N VAL A 99 28.74 -3.29 7.41
CA VAL A 99 29.02 -2.79 8.77
C VAL A 99 28.11 -1.61 9.10
N ALA A 100 28.03 -0.63 8.20
CA ALA A 100 27.14 0.53 8.38
C ALA A 100 25.67 0.13 8.56
N SER A 101 25.20 -0.86 7.78
CA SER A 101 23.85 -1.41 7.86
C SER A 101 23.59 -2.07 9.22
N ALA A 102 24.51 -2.90 9.72
CA ALA A 102 24.36 -3.52 11.04
C ALA A 102 24.33 -2.47 12.16
N LEU A 103 25.10 -1.39 12.02
CA LEU A 103 25.11 -0.32 13.01
C LEU A 103 23.75 0.34 13.15
N VAL A 104 22.99 0.57 12.07
CA VAL A 104 21.68 1.29 12.08
C VAL A 104 20.76 0.82 13.21
N LEU A 105 20.82 -0.46 13.57
CA LEU A 105 20.00 -1.11 14.58
C LEU A 105 20.30 -0.68 16.04
N TYR A 106 21.39 0.05 16.29
CA TYR A 106 21.80 0.47 17.64
C TYR A 106 21.30 1.87 17.98
N ARG A 107 20.00 2.03 18.28
CA ARG A 107 19.37 3.34 18.51
C ARG A 107 19.75 4.02 19.85
N SER A 108 19.86 3.28 20.95
CA SER A 108 19.99 3.85 22.31
C SER A 108 21.36 4.46 22.62
N GLU A 109 22.42 3.90 22.03
CA GLU A 109 23.81 4.22 22.37
C GLU A 109 24.43 5.30 21.47
N ARG A 110 23.62 6.10 20.78
CA ARG A 110 24.10 7.00 19.72
C ARG A 110 24.08 8.47 20.08
N ASP A 111 25.21 9.11 19.81
CA ASP A 111 25.35 10.56 19.76
C ASP A 111 24.53 11.21 18.65
N ALA A 112 24.30 12.52 18.76
CA ALA A 112 23.55 13.32 17.78
C ALA A 112 24.15 13.33 16.35
N GLN A 113 25.45 13.05 16.19
CA GLN A 113 26.15 13.09 14.89
C GLN A 113 26.21 11.73 14.17
N SER A 114 26.28 10.62 14.90
CA SER A 114 26.50 9.29 14.30
C SER A 114 25.38 8.83 13.35
N PRO A 115 24.08 9.16 13.55
CA PRO A 115 23.04 8.84 12.58
C PRO A 115 23.27 9.52 11.23
N ARG A 116 23.75 10.77 11.22
CA ARG A 116 23.97 11.52 9.96
C ARG A 116 25.12 10.94 9.16
N TRP A 117 26.24 10.63 9.83
CA TRP A 117 27.39 9.96 9.20
C TRP A 117 26.99 8.64 8.55
N LEU A 118 26.18 7.83 9.24
CA LEU A 118 25.76 6.54 8.69
C LEU A 118 24.79 6.68 7.53
N LEU A 119 23.89 7.65 7.58
CA LEU A 119 23.01 7.93 6.44
C LEU A 119 23.81 8.38 5.22
N GLN A 120 24.83 9.24 5.39
CA GLN A 120 25.71 9.67 4.31
C GLN A 120 26.59 8.52 3.77
N VAL A 121 27.06 7.62 4.64
CA VAL A 121 27.76 6.38 4.23
C VAL A 121 26.83 5.51 3.38
N LEU A 122 25.59 5.27 3.83
CA LEU A 122 24.62 4.46 3.09
C LEU A 122 24.20 5.10 1.76
N GLU A 123 24.08 6.43 1.73
CA GLU A 123 23.81 7.19 0.51
C GLU A 123 24.94 7.05 -0.50
N ALA A 124 26.20 7.16 -0.08
CA ALA A 124 27.36 6.92 -0.95
C ALA A 124 27.34 5.51 -1.55
N GLY A 125 26.90 4.52 -0.76
CA GLY A 125 26.76 3.13 -1.19
C GLY A 125 25.72 2.88 -2.28
N LEU A 126 24.84 3.83 -2.57
CA LEU A 126 23.90 3.73 -3.70
C LEU A 126 24.60 3.74 -5.05
N MET A 127 25.80 4.33 -5.13
CA MET A 127 26.63 4.33 -6.34
C MET A 127 27.44 3.03 -6.50
N CYS A 128 27.50 2.20 -5.46
CA CYS A 128 28.24 0.94 -5.44
C CYS A 128 27.32 -0.23 -5.86
N LYS A 129 27.42 -0.65 -7.13
CA LYS A 129 26.56 -1.69 -7.73
C LYS A 129 26.38 -2.98 -6.90
N PRO A 130 27.41 -3.60 -6.29
CA PRO A 130 27.21 -4.86 -5.57
C PRO A 130 26.41 -4.68 -4.26
N VAL A 131 26.29 -3.46 -3.74
CA VAL A 131 25.75 -3.21 -2.39
C VAL A 131 24.52 -2.30 -2.41
N VAL A 132 24.13 -1.76 -3.56
CA VAL A 132 22.96 -0.88 -3.71
C VAL A 132 21.69 -1.44 -3.06
N ALA A 133 21.39 -2.72 -3.25
CA ALA A 133 20.21 -3.37 -2.66
C ALA A 133 20.29 -3.45 -1.13
N LEU A 134 21.48 -3.69 -0.58
CA LEU A 134 21.73 -3.69 0.86
C LEU A 134 21.60 -2.27 1.42
N CYS A 135 22.16 -1.28 0.75
CA CYS A 135 22.05 0.12 1.15
C CYS A 135 20.60 0.60 1.15
N LEU A 136 19.80 0.25 0.14
CA LEU A 136 18.36 0.59 0.09
C LEU A 136 17.58 -0.02 1.26
N ARG A 137 17.81 -1.31 1.57
CA ARG A 137 17.19 -1.97 2.73
C ARG A 137 17.66 -1.36 4.05
N ALA A 138 18.93 -1.03 4.16
CA ALA A 138 19.49 -0.36 5.33
C ALA A 138 18.91 1.05 5.51
N LEU A 139 18.68 1.79 4.42
CA LEU A 139 18.00 3.09 4.44
C LEU A 139 16.53 2.96 4.85
N ALA A 140 15.84 1.89 4.44
CA ALA A 140 14.48 1.61 4.91
C ALA A 140 14.45 1.39 6.43
N LEU A 141 15.37 0.57 6.96
CA LEU A 141 15.52 0.40 8.40
C LEU A 141 15.90 1.72 9.10
N ALA A 142 16.79 2.51 8.49
CA ALA A 142 17.19 3.80 9.03
C ALA A 142 16.04 4.83 9.02
N ALA A 143 15.09 4.73 8.09
CA ALA A 143 13.89 5.55 8.09
C ALA A 143 12.99 5.26 9.31
N LEU A 144 12.97 4.02 9.79
CA LEU A 144 12.23 3.62 10.99
C LEU A 144 12.99 3.99 12.28
N GLU A 145 14.29 3.70 12.33
CA GLU A 145 15.11 3.81 13.54
C GLU A 145 15.69 5.21 13.77
N LEU A 146 16.03 5.94 12.70
CA LEU A 146 16.78 7.21 12.73
C LEU A 146 15.96 8.38 12.15
N GLN A 147 14.66 8.42 12.47
CA GLN A 147 13.66 9.31 11.86
C GLN A 147 14.07 10.78 11.76
N LEU A 148 14.58 11.37 12.85
CA LEU A 148 14.94 12.80 12.88
C LEU A 148 16.12 13.13 11.95
N ALA A 149 17.11 12.25 11.87
CA ALA A 149 18.24 12.43 10.96
C ALA A 149 17.82 12.16 9.50
N MET A 150 16.99 11.12 9.29
CA MET A 150 16.44 10.79 7.98
C MET A 150 15.60 11.94 7.42
N ALA A 151 14.70 12.54 8.20
CA ALA A 151 13.83 13.65 7.73
C ALA A 151 14.62 14.83 7.15
N LYS A 152 15.81 15.11 7.68
CA LYS A 152 16.68 16.19 7.21
C LYS A 152 17.43 15.84 5.92
N LEU A 153 17.83 14.58 5.74
CA LEU A 153 18.59 14.10 4.57
C LEU A 153 17.68 13.59 3.45
N LEU A 154 16.40 13.34 3.73
CA LEU A 154 15.48 12.71 2.78
C LEU A 154 15.32 13.46 1.45
N PRO A 155 15.24 14.81 1.40
CA PRO A 155 15.15 15.51 0.12
C PRO A 155 16.35 15.27 -0.81
N GLU A 156 17.56 15.33 -0.25
CA GLU A 156 18.81 15.05 -0.97
C GLU A 156 18.88 13.57 -1.39
N LEU A 157 18.50 12.67 -0.49
CA LEU A 157 18.44 11.24 -0.76
C LEU A 157 17.47 10.92 -1.91
N LEU A 158 16.26 11.50 -1.91
CA LEU A 158 15.29 11.33 -3.00
C LEU A 158 15.85 11.82 -4.34
N GLN A 159 16.60 12.91 -4.35
CA GLN A 159 17.27 13.39 -5.56
C GLN A 159 18.31 12.37 -6.06
N ARG A 160 19.08 11.73 -5.17
CA ARG A 160 20.05 10.69 -5.53
C ARG A 160 19.39 9.41 -6.00
N LEU A 161 18.31 8.98 -5.35
CA LEU A 161 17.54 7.80 -5.75
C LEU A 161 16.92 7.98 -7.15
N ALA A 162 16.48 9.20 -7.49
CA ALA A 162 15.95 9.51 -8.82
C ALA A 162 17.00 9.43 -9.94
N GLN A 163 18.29 9.49 -9.62
CA GLN A 163 19.39 9.33 -10.59
C GLN A 163 19.75 7.86 -10.84
N LEU A 164 19.27 6.94 -9.99
CA LEU A 164 19.56 5.52 -10.15
C LEU A 164 18.77 4.94 -11.32
N SER A 165 19.44 4.10 -12.11
CA SER A 165 18.76 3.38 -13.17
C SER A 165 17.80 2.34 -12.58
N PRO A 166 16.54 2.29 -13.05
CA PRO A 166 15.58 1.30 -12.59
C PRO A 166 15.96 -0.08 -13.13
N THR A 167 16.44 -0.98 -12.27
CA THR A 167 16.86 -2.35 -12.63
C THR A 167 16.05 -3.39 -11.86
N THR A 168 16.05 -4.64 -12.32
CA THR A 168 15.33 -5.74 -11.64
C THR A 168 15.87 -6.01 -10.23
N VAL A 169 17.17 -5.80 -10.01
CA VAL A 169 17.83 -5.95 -8.70
C VAL A 169 17.41 -4.86 -7.72
N THR A 170 17.24 -3.62 -8.20
CA THR A 170 16.88 -2.47 -7.36
C THR A 170 15.37 -2.30 -7.18
N ALA A 171 14.55 -2.91 -8.03
CA ALA A 171 13.10 -2.69 -8.05
C ALA A 171 12.43 -2.92 -6.70
N LEU A 172 12.53 -4.13 -6.16
CA LEU A 172 11.86 -4.45 -4.90
C LEU A 172 12.41 -3.63 -3.71
N PRO A 173 13.74 -3.56 -3.47
CA PRO A 173 14.29 -2.72 -2.39
C PRO A 173 13.91 -1.23 -2.50
N MET A 174 13.82 -0.69 -3.71
CA MET A 174 13.43 0.70 -3.93
C MET A 174 11.96 0.92 -3.59
N LEU A 175 11.07 0.04 -4.05
CA LEU A 175 9.64 0.11 -3.74
C LEU A 175 9.37 -0.13 -2.26
N GLU A 176 10.08 -1.07 -1.62
CA GLU A 176 10.02 -1.30 -0.17
C GLU A 176 10.45 -0.06 0.63
N PHE A 177 11.53 0.61 0.20
CA PHE A 177 11.96 1.86 0.81
C PHE A 177 10.88 2.94 0.72
N LEU A 178 10.29 3.15 -0.47
CA LEU A 178 9.21 4.11 -0.66
C LEU A 178 7.95 3.74 0.15
N ALA A 179 7.65 2.46 0.29
CA ALA A 179 6.55 1.97 1.12
C ALA A 179 6.82 2.26 2.61
N CYS A 180 8.05 2.04 3.07
CA CYS A 180 8.48 2.30 4.43
C CYS A 180 8.32 3.77 4.82
N LEU A 181 8.65 4.69 3.91
CA LEU A 181 8.48 6.12 4.14
C LEU A 181 7.02 6.49 4.43
N ILE A 182 6.04 5.87 3.76
CA ILE A 182 4.61 6.14 3.97
C ILE A 182 4.18 5.87 5.42
N ARG A 183 4.79 4.85 6.06
CA ARG A 183 4.49 4.44 7.44
C ARG A 183 4.94 5.45 8.49
N VAL A 184 5.77 6.43 8.12
CA VAL A 184 6.37 7.39 9.06
C VAL A 184 6.00 8.82 8.62
N PRO A 185 4.80 9.33 8.98
CA PRO A 185 4.30 10.63 8.53
C PRO A 185 5.22 11.81 8.79
N GLN A 186 5.98 11.80 9.89
CA GLN A 186 6.93 12.86 10.21
C GLN A 186 8.06 13.02 9.17
N LEU A 187 8.38 12.00 8.36
CA LEU A 187 9.44 12.10 7.35
C LEU A 187 9.04 12.95 6.15
N TYR A 188 7.78 12.90 5.75
CA TYR A 188 7.24 13.64 4.61
C TYR A 188 6.33 14.81 5.03
N ALA A 189 6.29 15.13 6.32
CA ALA A 189 5.50 16.23 6.85
C ALA A 189 5.88 17.58 6.24
N SER A 190 7.15 17.80 5.91
CA SER A 190 7.67 19.06 5.33
C SER A 190 7.84 19.03 3.81
N PHE A 191 7.36 17.99 3.12
CA PHE A 191 7.54 17.89 1.67
C PHE A 191 6.81 19.00 0.91
N THR A 192 7.49 19.55 -0.08
CA THR A 192 6.96 20.42 -1.12
C THR A 192 6.49 19.59 -2.31
N THR A 193 5.87 20.26 -3.29
CA THR A 193 5.44 19.63 -4.54
C THR A 193 6.60 18.92 -5.26
N ASP A 194 7.83 19.43 -5.17
CA ASP A 194 8.98 18.86 -5.85
C ASP A 194 9.46 17.57 -5.21
N GLU A 195 9.47 17.44 -3.87
CA GLU A 195 9.78 16.17 -3.22
C GLU A 195 8.73 15.10 -3.56
N TYR A 196 7.43 15.45 -3.55
CA TYR A 196 6.39 14.52 -4.00
C TYR A 196 6.59 14.12 -5.47
N ARG A 197 6.90 15.07 -6.35
CA ARG A 197 7.21 14.79 -7.76
C ARG A 197 8.37 13.81 -7.89
N ARG A 198 9.44 13.96 -7.10
CA ARG A 198 10.58 13.03 -7.09
C ARG A 198 10.17 11.64 -6.65
N VAL A 199 9.34 11.50 -5.61
CA VAL A 199 8.81 10.19 -5.18
C VAL A 199 8.07 9.49 -6.33
N PHE A 200 7.19 10.20 -7.04
CA PHE A 200 6.50 9.64 -8.21
C PHE A 200 7.47 9.33 -9.36
N ALA A 201 8.44 10.21 -9.64
CA ALA A 201 9.43 9.99 -10.68
C ALA A 201 10.32 8.75 -10.40
N ILE A 202 10.56 8.40 -9.13
CA ILE A 202 11.25 7.17 -8.74
C ILE A 202 10.36 5.93 -8.92
N ALA A 203 9.06 6.03 -8.59
CA ALA A 203 8.15 4.88 -8.62
C ALA A 203 7.65 4.54 -10.04
N LEU A 204 7.37 5.55 -10.87
CA LEU A 204 6.77 5.40 -12.21
C LEU A 204 7.59 4.54 -13.18
N PRO A 205 8.93 4.52 -13.19
CA PRO A 205 9.66 3.59 -14.06
C PRO A 205 9.37 2.11 -13.78
N TYR A 206 9.00 1.77 -12.55
CA TYR A 206 8.69 0.40 -12.13
C TYR A 206 7.27 -0.07 -12.49
N THR A 207 6.41 0.82 -13.02
CA THR A 207 5.07 0.45 -13.53
C THR A 207 5.10 -0.07 -14.97
N ASN A 208 6.28 -0.15 -15.60
CA ASN A 208 6.42 -0.64 -16.97
C ASN A 208 6.49 -2.18 -17.02
N PRO A 209 5.49 -2.87 -17.60
CA PRO A 209 5.45 -4.33 -17.68
C PRO A 209 6.46 -4.93 -18.65
N ALA A 210 6.95 -4.18 -19.64
CA ALA A 210 8.00 -4.67 -20.54
C ALA A 210 9.35 -4.86 -19.82
N ARG A 211 9.53 -4.20 -18.67
CA ARG A 211 10.81 -4.20 -17.94
C ARG A 211 10.78 -5.00 -16.64
N PHE A 212 9.60 -5.26 -16.09
CA PHE A 212 9.43 -5.82 -14.75
C PHE A 212 8.29 -6.84 -14.69
N ASN A 213 8.41 -7.77 -13.75
CA ASN A 213 7.37 -8.78 -13.49
C ASN A 213 6.08 -8.14 -12.91
N ASP A 214 4.95 -8.81 -13.12
CA ASP A 214 3.60 -8.38 -12.71
C ASP A 214 3.53 -7.96 -11.24
N VAL A 215 4.23 -8.67 -10.35
CA VAL A 215 4.26 -8.35 -8.91
C VAL A 215 4.87 -6.97 -8.65
N VAL A 216 5.97 -6.65 -9.33
CA VAL A 216 6.65 -5.35 -9.19
C VAL A 216 5.78 -4.25 -9.78
N VAL A 217 5.19 -4.49 -10.94
CA VAL A 217 4.30 -3.55 -11.62
C VAL A 217 3.08 -3.24 -10.76
N ALA A 218 2.41 -4.27 -10.24
CA ALA A 218 1.25 -4.11 -9.36
C ALA A 218 1.61 -3.37 -8.06
N LEU A 219 2.75 -3.70 -7.44
CA LEU A 219 3.24 -3.01 -6.25
C LEU A 219 3.55 -1.53 -6.54
N ALA A 220 4.15 -1.22 -7.70
CA ALA A 220 4.45 0.15 -8.10
C ALA A 220 3.16 0.97 -8.31
N HIS A 221 2.15 0.42 -8.98
CA HIS A 221 0.83 1.07 -9.12
C HIS A 221 0.18 1.32 -7.76
N HIS A 222 0.23 0.33 -6.87
CA HIS A 222 -0.28 0.48 -5.51
C HIS A 222 0.46 1.57 -4.73
N LEU A 223 1.78 1.66 -4.84
CA LEU A 223 2.57 2.69 -4.18
C LEU A 223 2.32 4.09 -4.74
N VAL A 224 2.16 4.22 -6.06
CA VAL A 224 1.75 5.48 -6.68
C VAL A 224 0.39 5.93 -6.14
N ALA A 225 -0.58 5.01 -6.04
CA ALA A 225 -1.89 5.29 -5.44
C ALA A 225 -1.75 5.76 -3.97
N LEU A 226 -1.01 5.03 -3.14
CA LEU A 226 -0.84 5.38 -1.73
C LEU A 226 -0.15 6.74 -1.54
N TRP A 227 0.93 7.00 -2.29
CA TRP A 227 1.62 8.29 -2.24
C TRP A 227 0.74 9.44 -2.72
N PHE A 228 -0.11 9.23 -3.73
CA PHE A 228 -1.07 10.22 -4.18
C PHE A 228 -2.09 10.56 -3.08
N LEU A 229 -2.57 9.55 -2.36
CA LEU A 229 -3.46 9.74 -1.22
C LEU A 229 -2.78 10.44 -0.03
N LYS A 230 -1.49 10.19 0.20
CA LYS A 230 -0.71 10.86 1.27
C LYS A 230 -0.28 12.28 0.90
N CYS A 231 -0.16 12.59 -0.39
CA CYS A 231 0.14 13.92 -0.86
C CYS A 231 -0.91 14.93 -0.37
N ARG A 232 -0.46 16.12 0.02
CA ARG A 232 -1.35 17.21 0.44
C ARG A 232 -2.29 17.58 -0.71
N VAL A 233 -3.57 17.78 -0.40
CA VAL A 233 -4.63 18.03 -1.41
C VAL A 233 -4.28 19.20 -2.34
N ALA A 234 -3.64 20.26 -1.80
CA ALA A 234 -3.24 21.44 -2.57
C ALA A 234 -2.33 21.13 -3.78
N PHE A 235 -1.52 20.07 -3.71
CA PHE A 235 -0.52 19.73 -4.74
C PHE A 235 -1.01 18.68 -5.74
N ARG A 236 -2.08 17.94 -5.40
CA ARG A 236 -2.54 16.78 -6.20
C ARG A 236 -2.93 17.16 -7.62
N LYS A 237 -3.57 18.31 -7.81
CA LYS A 237 -3.98 18.82 -9.13
C LYS A 237 -2.80 19.00 -10.10
N ASP A 238 -1.64 19.40 -9.58
CA ASP A 238 -0.45 19.69 -10.39
C ASP A 238 0.34 18.40 -10.70
N LEU A 239 0.21 17.39 -9.84
CA LEU A 239 0.89 16.09 -9.94
C LEU A 239 0.09 15.07 -10.74
N ALA A 240 -1.24 15.12 -10.69
CA ALA A 240 -2.15 14.24 -11.43
C ALA A 240 -1.84 14.15 -12.94
N PRO A 241 -1.69 15.26 -13.70
CA PRO A 241 -1.40 15.17 -15.13
C PRO A 241 -0.03 14.55 -15.41
N PHE A 242 0.97 14.78 -14.54
CA PHE A 242 2.29 14.17 -14.66
C PHE A 242 2.18 12.63 -14.52
N ILE A 243 1.51 12.15 -13.47
CA ILE A 243 1.33 10.72 -13.22
C ILE A 243 0.57 10.05 -14.37
N MET A 244 -0.59 10.61 -14.75
CA MET A 244 -1.45 10.01 -15.77
C MET A 244 -0.81 10.03 -17.16
N LYS A 245 -0.06 11.09 -17.51
CA LYS A 245 0.65 11.16 -18.79
C LYS A 245 1.75 10.10 -18.86
N THR A 246 2.55 9.94 -17.82
CA THR A 246 3.62 8.94 -17.78
C THR A 246 3.07 7.52 -17.90
N LEU A 247 2.02 7.18 -17.15
CA LEU A 247 1.43 5.84 -17.22
C LEU A 247 0.84 5.51 -18.60
N ARG A 248 0.14 6.46 -19.22
CA ARG A 248 -0.38 6.30 -20.59
C ARG A 248 0.74 6.10 -21.62
N SER A 249 1.82 6.87 -21.51
CA SER A 249 2.97 6.72 -22.42
C SER A 249 3.68 5.36 -22.31
N GLN A 250 3.57 4.69 -21.15
CA GLN A 250 4.12 3.35 -20.97
C GLN A 250 3.23 2.24 -21.55
N LEU A 251 1.95 2.55 -21.79
CA LEU A 251 0.97 1.66 -22.41
C LEU A 251 0.98 1.74 -23.93
N GLU A 252 1.43 2.87 -24.51
CA GLU A 252 1.59 2.97 -25.95
C GLU A 252 2.53 1.84 -26.44
N PRO A 253 2.14 1.10 -27.48
CA PRO A 253 2.95 0.01 -27.98
C PRO A 253 4.24 0.59 -28.54
N VAL A 254 5.34 0.44 -27.80
CA VAL A 254 6.66 0.43 -28.43
C VAL A 254 6.61 -0.78 -29.34
N GLU A 255 6.63 -0.53 -30.64
CA GLU A 255 6.50 -1.53 -31.68
C GLU A 255 7.33 -2.78 -31.32
N GLU A 256 6.72 -3.96 -31.48
CA GLU A 256 7.43 -5.25 -31.61
C GLU A 256 7.74 -6.14 -30.39
N GLU A 257 7.03 -6.04 -29.26
CA GLU A 257 6.98 -7.15 -28.30
C GLU A 257 5.57 -7.75 -28.21
N ARG A 258 5.47 -9.05 -28.52
CA ARG A 258 4.27 -9.88 -28.41
C ARG A 258 3.90 -10.04 -26.92
N ARG A 259 3.41 -8.98 -26.30
CA ARG A 259 2.94 -8.99 -24.91
C ARG A 259 1.72 -9.89 -24.80
N ASP A 260 1.67 -10.70 -23.75
CA ASP A 260 0.51 -11.54 -23.48
C ASP A 260 -0.74 -10.66 -23.36
N ALA A 261 -1.79 -10.98 -24.12
CA ALA A 261 -3.03 -10.20 -24.14
C ALA A 261 -3.65 -10.03 -22.73
N ALA A 262 -3.46 -11.02 -21.86
CA ALA A 262 -3.88 -10.95 -20.47
C ALA A 262 -3.13 -9.88 -19.64
N MET A 263 -1.83 -9.70 -19.90
CA MET A 263 -1.00 -8.71 -19.22
C MET A 263 -1.35 -7.29 -19.66
N VAL A 264 -1.58 -7.10 -20.96
CA VAL A 264 -2.03 -5.80 -21.51
C VAL A 264 -3.38 -5.41 -20.88
N ARG A 265 -4.33 -6.35 -20.83
CA ARG A 265 -5.63 -6.12 -20.21
C ARG A 265 -5.51 -5.78 -18.71
N LEU A 266 -4.67 -6.51 -17.96
CA LEU A 266 -4.42 -6.18 -16.55
C LEU A 266 -3.89 -4.75 -16.39
N GLN A 267 -2.99 -4.31 -17.27
CA GLN A 267 -2.44 -2.96 -17.22
C GLN A 267 -3.48 -1.88 -17.55
N GLU A 268 -4.36 -2.13 -18.51
CA GLU A 268 -5.50 -1.24 -18.79
C GLU A 268 -6.43 -1.12 -17.57
N GLU A 269 -6.70 -2.23 -16.88
CA GLU A 269 -7.48 -2.25 -15.64
C GLU A 269 -6.76 -1.50 -14.51
N LEU A 270 -5.44 -1.68 -14.35
CA LEU A 270 -4.64 -0.95 -13.36
C LEU A 270 -4.61 0.56 -13.65
N LEU A 271 -4.48 0.96 -14.92
CA LEU A 271 -4.54 2.37 -15.31
C LEU A 271 -5.94 2.95 -15.07
N ALA A 272 -6.99 2.23 -15.44
CA ALA A 272 -8.37 2.69 -15.25
C ALA A 272 -8.67 2.90 -13.75
N THR A 273 -8.31 1.93 -12.91
CA THR A 273 -8.52 2.03 -11.45
C THR A 273 -7.71 3.16 -10.81
N LEU A 274 -6.44 3.34 -11.20
CA LEU A 274 -5.63 4.46 -10.72
C LEU A 274 -6.13 5.80 -11.26
N GLY A 275 -6.60 5.85 -12.51
CA GLY A 275 -7.20 7.03 -13.11
C GLY A 275 -8.47 7.47 -12.36
N ASP A 276 -9.34 6.53 -12.01
CA ASP A 276 -10.53 6.81 -11.20
C ASP A 276 -10.14 7.29 -9.79
N LEU A 277 -9.13 6.67 -9.16
CA LEU A 277 -8.62 7.12 -7.86
C LEU A 277 -8.10 8.56 -7.94
N VAL A 278 -7.27 8.86 -8.94
CA VAL A 278 -6.69 10.20 -9.14
C VAL A 278 -7.81 11.20 -9.38
N ALA A 279 -8.79 10.88 -10.23
CA ALA A 279 -9.93 11.76 -10.49
C ALA A 279 -10.76 12.04 -9.23
N GLN A 280 -11.06 11.01 -8.43
CA GLN A 280 -11.83 11.14 -7.19
C GLN A 280 -11.06 11.91 -6.11
N CYS A 281 -9.75 11.71 -6.02
CA CYS A 281 -8.93 12.21 -4.91
C CYS A 281 -8.15 13.50 -5.21
N SER A 282 -8.24 14.03 -6.44
CA SER A 282 -7.48 15.23 -6.85
C SER A 282 -7.88 16.49 -6.08
N PHE A 283 -9.17 16.63 -5.72
CA PHE A 283 -9.73 17.83 -5.10
C PHE A 283 -10.15 17.63 -3.64
N GLY A 284 -10.05 16.41 -3.11
CA GLY A 284 -10.43 16.08 -1.74
C GLY A 284 -10.09 14.65 -1.38
N SER A 285 -10.14 14.30 -0.09
CA SER A 285 -10.02 12.91 0.36
C SER A 285 -11.36 12.49 0.94
N CYS A 286 -12.20 11.88 0.13
CA CYS A 286 -13.49 11.34 0.56
C CYS A 286 -13.34 9.86 0.89
N GLY A 287 -14.16 9.36 1.82
CA GLY A 287 -14.28 7.91 2.03
C GLY A 287 -14.78 7.24 0.75
N SER A 288 -14.27 6.05 0.44
CA SER A 288 -14.69 5.27 -0.72
C SER A 288 -16.15 4.81 -0.64
N GLN A 289 -16.69 4.73 0.58
CA GLN A 289 -18.08 4.39 0.82
C GLN A 289 -18.89 5.63 1.23
N PRO A 290 -19.89 6.04 0.44
CA PRO A 290 -20.79 7.10 0.85
C PRO A 290 -21.64 6.61 2.02
N ARG A 291 -21.62 7.35 3.13
CA ARG A 291 -22.53 7.10 4.26
C ARG A 291 -23.69 8.08 4.19
N ARG A 292 -24.91 7.56 4.06
CA ARG A 292 -26.13 8.36 4.13
C ARG A 292 -26.49 8.61 5.60
N SER A 293 -27.06 9.77 5.91
CA SER A 293 -27.62 10.06 7.23
C SER A 293 -28.88 9.22 7.48
N GLY A 294 -29.26 9.04 8.75
CA GLY A 294 -30.51 8.33 9.10
C GLY A 294 -31.75 8.96 8.47
N ALA A 295 -31.81 10.29 8.41
CA ALA A 295 -32.88 11.02 7.75
C ALA A 295 -32.92 10.74 6.23
N ALA A 296 -31.77 10.72 5.54
CA ALA A 296 -31.72 10.41 4.12
C ALA A 296 -32.13 8.96 3.82
N LEU A 297 -31.80 8.02 4.70
CA LEU A 297 -32.26 6.63 4.59
C LEU A 297 -33.78 6.53 4.75
N PHE A 298 -34.35 7.19 5.77
CA PHE A 298 -35.79 7.24 5.99
C PHE A 298 -36.54 7.83 4.78
N LEU A 299 -36.07 8.98 4.26
CA LEU A 299 -36.69 9.63 3.10
C LEU A 299 -36.66 8.78 1.82
N LEU A 300 -35.63 7.95 1.67
CA LEU A 300 -35.43 7.12 0.49
C LEU A 300 -35.96 5.69 0.66
N GLU A 301 -36.47 5.32 1.85
CA GLU A 301 -36.91 3.96 2.18
C GLU A 301 -38.02 3.46 1.25
N GLN A 302 -38.94 4.35 0.86
CA GLN A 302 -40.01 4.05 -0.11
C GLN A 302 -39.72 4.61 -1.51
N GLY A 303 -38.48 5.00 -1.77
CA GLY A 303 -38.06 5.59 -3.03
C GLY A 303 -38.01 4.62 -4.20
N ARG A 304 -38.18 5.13 -5.42
CA ARG A 304 -37.88 4.39 -6.64
C ARG A 304 -36.43 4.69 -7.03
N ALA A 305 -35.63 3.65 -7.18
CA ALA A 305 -34.28 3.76 -7.71
C ALA A 305 -34.26 3.31 -9.18
N GLN A 306 -33.50 4.02 -10.00
CA GLN A 306 -33.18 3.62 -11.36
C GLN A 306 -31.66 3.76 -11.54
N SER A 307 -31.07 2.81 -12.26
CA SER A 307 -29.63 2.74 -12.48
C SER A 307 -29.33 2.68 -13.97
N TRP A 308 -28.34 3.45 -14.41
CA TRP A 308 -27.90 3.49 -15.80
C TRP A 308 -26.39 3.27 -15.87
N LEU A 309 -25.97 2.42 -16.80
CA LEU A 309 -24.57 2.28 -17.16
C LEU A 309 -24.22 3.37 -18.17
N LEU A 310 -23.31 4.27 -17.79
CA LEU A 310 -22.76 5.27 -18.70
C LEU A 310 -21.61 4.64 -19.52
N PRO A 311 -21.25 5.23 -20.69
CA PRO A 311 -20.11 4.78 -21.47
C PRO A 311 -18.84 4.61 -20.61
N GLY A 312 -18.17 3.45 -20.75
CA GLY A 312 -17.04 3.04 -19.93
C GLY A 312 -17.44 2.14 -18.75
N HIS A 313 -16.97 2.47 -17.54
CA HIS A 313 -17.14 1.65 -16.33
C HIS A 313 -17.88 2.36 -15.19
N ARG A 314 -18.80 3.29 -15.51
CA ARG A 314 -19.51 4.11 -14.51
C ARG A 314 -20.99 3.74 -14.41
N LEU A 315 -21.41 3.35 -13.21
CA LEU A 315 -22.82 3.10 -12.89
C LEU A 315 -23.38 4.30 -12.13
N VAL A 316 -24.40 4.95 -12.68
CA VAL A 316 -25.14 6.02 -12.00
C VAL A 316 -26.45 5.48 -11.49
N THR A 317 -26.71 5.67 -10.19
CA THR A 317 -27.99 5.30 -9.57
C THR A 317 -28.64 6.54 -8.98
N ILE A 318 -29.86 6.84 -9.43
CA ILE A 318 -30.67 7.93 -8.89
C ILE A 318 -31.83 7.30 -8.13
N THR A 319 -32.01 7.73 -6.88
CA THR A 319 -33.15 7.34 -6.05
C THR A 319 -33.99 8.58 -5.80
N THR A 320 -35.25 8.55 -6.23
CA THR A 320 -36.23 9.58 -5.89
C THR A 320 -37.03 9.12 -4.69
N SER A 321 -37.29 10.01 -3.73
CA SER A 321 -38.14 9.70 -2.57
C SER A 321 -39.54 9.38 -3.04
N GLY A 322 -40.11 8.27 -2.58
CA GLY A 322 -41.51 7.95 -2.78
C GLY A 322 -42.30 8.58 -1.66
N CYS A 323 -43.20 9.51 -1.98
CA CYS A 323 -44.26 9.87 -1.05
C CYS A 323 -45.14 8.63 -0.89
N ALA A 324 -44.90 7.88 0.18
CA ALA A 324 -45.79 6.81 0.60
C ALA A 324 -47.20 7.39 0.71
N GLY A 325 -48.22 6.73 0.16
CA GLY A 325 -49.63 7.08 0.39
C GLY A 325 -50.09 6.98 1.85
N ARG A 326 -49.17 6.96 2.81
CA ARG A 326 -49.38 7.14 4.24
C ARG A 326 -48.50 8.30 4.71
N PRO A 327 -49.08 9.39 5.25
CA PRO A 327 -48.33 10.51 5.78
C PRO A 327 -47.63 10.07 7.07
N ALA A 328 -46.44 9.49 6.95
CA ALA A 328 -45.57 9.29 8.10
C ALA A 328 -44.95 10.64 8.45
N ARG A 329 -45.45 11.28 9.52
CA ARG A 329 -44.95 12.56 10.04
C ARG A 329 -43.53 12.50 10.61
N LEU A 330 -42.88 11.34 10.57
CA LEU A 330 -41.61 11.10 11.25
C LEU A 330 -40.44 11.71 10.45
N GLY A 331 -40.19 13.01 10.62
CA GLY A 331 -38.98 13.67 10.12
C GLY A 331 -39.16 14.56 8.88
N LEU A 332 -40.39 14.80 8.42
CA LEU A 332 -40.71 15.78 7.38
C LEU A 332 -41.19 17.10 8.01
N CYS A 333 -40.76 18.24 7.48
CA CYS A 333 -41.35 19.54 7.86
C CYS A 333 -42.76 19.67 7.28
N ASP A 334 -43.59 20.55 7.87
CA ASP A 334 -45.01 20.69 7.48
C ASP A 334 -45.20 20.95 5.97
N ARG A 335 -44.27 21.70 5.35
CA ARG A 335 -44.31 21.99 3.92
C ARG A 335 -44.06 20.75 3.05
N CYS A 336 -43.10 19.90 3.42
CA CYS A 336 -42.81 18.66 2.70
C CYS A 336 -43.89 17.59 2.92
N ALA A 337 -44.52 17.58 4.10
CA ALA A 337 -45.63 16.69 4.39
C ALA A 337 -46.88 17.01 3.53
N LEU A 338 -47.11 18.29 3.22
CA LEU A 338 -48.20 18.72 2.33
C LEU A 338 -47.98 18.27 0.88
N PHE A 339 -46.77 18.42 0.34
CA PHE A 339 -46.44 17.95 -1.02
C PHE A 339 -46.64 16.43 -1.20
N CYS A 340 -46.40 15.65 -0.14
CA CYS A 340 -46.62 14.20 -0.19
C CYS A 340 -48.09 13.75 -0.05
N GLN A 341 -49.01 14.68 0.26
CA GLN A 341 -50.44 14.39 0.41
C GLN A 341 -51.24 14.70 -0.85
N GLU A 342 -50.65 15.32 -1.87
CA GLU A 342 -51.34 15.56 -3.14
C GLU A 342 -51.52 14.22 -3.90
N PRO A 343 -52.76 13.78 -4.15
CA PRO A 343 -53.01 12.56 -4.88
C PRO A 343 -52.58 12.74 -6.34
N VAL A 344 -51.65 11.90 -6.80
CA VAL A 344 -51.35 11.77 -8.23
C VAL A 344 -52.61 11.24 -8.92
N ALA A 345 -53.24 12.08 -9.76
CA ALA A 345 -54.40 11.70 -10.55
C ALA A 345 -54.08 10.46 -11.42
N PRO A 346 -55.00 9.49 -11.55
CA PRO A 346 -54.77 8.34 -12.42
C PRO A 346 -54.68 8.80 -13.89
N ALA A 347 -53.62 8.38 -14.57
CA ALA A 347 -53.40 8.64 -15.99
C ALA A 347 -54.61 8.18 -16.81
N ALA A 348 -55.14 9.07 -17.65
CA ALA A 348 -56.27 8.84 -18.54
C ALA A 348 -56.00 7.65 -19.47
N ARG A 349 -56.98 6.74 -19.53
CA ARG A 349 -57.03 5.65 -20.50
C ARG A 349 -57.46 6.18 -21.87
N GLU A 350 -56.80 5.59 -22.87
CA GLU A 350 -56.95 5.69 -24.32
C GLU A 350 -58.31 6.16 -24.88
N GLU A 351 -58.25 7.13 -25.80
CA GLU A 351 -59.32 7.50 -26.71
C GLU A 351 -59.58 6.36 -27.71
N VAL A 352 -60.81 5.84 -27.73
CA VAL A 352 -61.30 4.98 -28.80
C VAL A 352 -62.27 5.78 -29.66
N GLY A 353 -61.94 5.88 -30.94
CA GLY A 353 -62.63 6.64 -31.97
C GLY A 353 -64.04 6.16 -32.29
N MET A 354 -64.84 7.15 -32.67
CA MET A 354 -66.21 7.08 -33.16
C MET A 354 -66.36 6.14 -34.38
N ARG A 355 -67.27 5.17 -34.31
CA ARG A 355 -67.98 4.61 -35.48
C ARG A 355 -69.42 4.25 -35.11
N GLN A 356 -70.31 4.58 -36.03
CA GLN A 356 -71.76 4.57 -35.96
C GLN A 356 -72.37 3.15 -35.92
N GLU A 357 -73.57 3.05 -35.31
CA GLU A 357 -74.47 1.88 -35.33
C GLU A 357 -75.09 1.64 -36.73
N PRO A 358 -75.58 0.41 -37.01
CA PRO A 358 -77.04 0.18 -37.02
C PRO A 358 -77.47 -1.17 -36.37
N PRO A 359 -78.78 -1.47 -36.22
CA PRO A 359 -79.33 -2.12 -35.02
C PRO A 359 -79.74 -3.60 -35.15
N GLN A 360 -79.96 -4.20 -33.96
CA GLN A 360 -80.84 -5.35 -33.62
C GLN A 360 -80.52 -6.75 -34.18
N GLN A 361 -80.27 -7.71 -33.29
CA GLN A 361 -81.25 -8.74 -32.91
C GLN A 361 -80.79 -9.59 -31.71
N GLN A 362 -81.74 -9.87 -30.83
CA GLN A 362 -81.66 -10.72 -29.65
C GLN A 362 -81.46 -12.19 -30.04
N GLN A 363 -80.71 -12.98 -29.26
CA GLN A 363 -81.27 -14.13 -28.53
C GLN A 363 -80.21 -14.96 -27.77
N GLN A 364 -80.53 -15.18 -26.48
CA GLN A 364 -80.43 -16.43 -25.71
C GLN A 364 -79.04 -16.93 -25.26
N GLN A 365 -78.81 -17.00 -23.94
CA GLN A 365 -79.01 -18.21 -23.09
C GLN A 365 -78.08 -19.35 -23.54
N GLN A 366 -77.18 -19.91 -22.74
CA GLN A 366 -77.37 -20.46 -21.41
C GLN A 366 -76.00 -20.91 -20.84
N GLN A 367 -75.93 -20.86 -19.50
CA GLN A 367 -75.22 -21.78 -18.59
C GLN A 367 -74.37 -22.93 -19.17
N GLN A 368 -73.15 -23.08 -18.65
CA GLN A 368 -72.71 -24.24 -17.84
C GLN A 368 -71.26 -23.97 -17.42
N GLN A 369 -70.95 -23.64 -16.16
CA GLN A 369 -70.94 -24.49 -14.98
C GLN A 369 -69.98 -25.69 -15.14
N GLN A 370 -69.15 -25.87 -14.11
CA GLN A 370 -68.35 -27.07 -13.78
C GLN A 370 -66.91 -27.06 -14.34
N ARG A 371 -65.85 -27.27 -13.56
CA ARG A 371 -65.74 -27.91 -12.26
C ARG A 371 -64.47 -27.44 -11.54
N ARG A 372 -64.66 -27.18 -10.25
CA ARG A 372 -63.65 -27.12 -9.19
C ARG A 372 -62.97 -28.48 -9.00
N ARG A 373 -61.75 -28.47 -8.47
CA ARG A 373 -61.27 -29.14 -7.23
C ARG A 373 -59.74 -28.98 -7.17
N HIS A 374 -59.19 -28.08 -6.36
CA HIS A 374 -58.91 -28.22 -4.92
C HIS A 374 -58.20 -29.53 -4.55
N GLN A 375 -56.97 -29.41 -4.06
CA GLN A 375 -56.60 -29.98 -2.76
C GLN A 375 -55.51 -29.14 -2.10
N SER A 376 -55.71 -28.92 -0.81
CA SER A 376 -54.97 -28.05 0.09
C SER A 376 -54.47 -28.93 1.24
N GLU A 377 -53.26 -28.68 1.74
CA GLU A 377 -52.81 -29.03 3.11
C GLU A 377 -51.46 -28.35 3.33
N ALA A 378 -51.01 -27.95 4.51
CA ALA A 378 -51.62 -27.40 5.72
C ALA A 378 -50.42 -26.85 6.51
N VAL A 379 -50.49 -25.57 6.84
CA VAL A 379 -49.90 -24.82 7.96
C VAL A 379 -48.70 -25.43 8.72
N GLY A 380 -47.60 -24.66 8.72
CA GLY A 380 -46.62 -24.59 9.81
C GLY A 380 -45.95 -23.21 9.83
N ARG A 381 -46.29 -22.37 10.82
CA ARG A 381 -45.65 -21.06 11.07
C ARG A 381 -44.40 -21.25 11.92
N THR A 382 -43.24 -20.76 11.47
CA THR A 382 -42.26 -20.02 12.31
C THR A 382 -41.21 -19.32 11.45
N SER A 383 -41.06 -18.02 11.70
CA SER A 383 -39.96 -17.08 11.43
C SER A 383 -38.72 -17.56 10.63
N GLY A 384 -38.51 -16.96 9.46
CA GLY A 384 -37.23 -16.96 8.74
C GLY A 384 -37.26 -15.96 7.58
N SER A 385 -36.27 -15.07 7.52
CA SER A 385 -36.12 -14.00 6.53
C SER A 385 -36.22 -14.50 5.07
N ARG A 386 -37.12 -13.93 4.27
CA ARG A 386 -37.18 -14.16 2.82
C ARG A 386 -35.99 -13.48 2.14
N LEU A 387 -35.15 -14.28 1.48
CA LEU A 387 -34.30 -13.85 0.38
C LEU A 387 -35.19 -13.51 -0.85
N PRO A 388 -34.81 -12.54 -1.69
CA PRO A 388 -35.52 -12.27 -2.95
C PRO A 388 -35.34 -13.44 -3.94
N PRO A 389 -36.28 -13.65 -4.87
CA PRO A 389 -36.20 -14.73 -5.84
C PRO A 389 -35.08 -14.46 -6.86
N THR A 390 -34.13 -15.38 -6.93
CA THR A 390 -33.13 -15.49 -8.00
C THR A 390 -33.82 -15.75 -9.34
N THR A 391 -33.53 -14.90 -10.32
CA THR A 391 -33.96 -15.05 -11.71
C THR A 391 -33.14 -16.13 -12.41
N GLN A 392 -33.71 -16.75 -13.43
CA GLN A 392 -33.25 -17.98 -14.08
C GLN A 392 -31.90 -17.88 -14.82
N ASP A 393 -31.25 -16.71 -14.79
CA ASP A 393 -29.94 -16.44 -15.40
C ASP A 393 -28.75 -16.76 -14.48
N ASP A 394 -28.98 -17.00 -13.19
CA ASP A 394 -27.93 -17.28 -12.19
C ASP A 394 -27.35 -18.71 -12.27
N LEU A 395 -27.87 -19.57 -13.15
CA LEU A 395 -27.43 -20.96 -13.30
C LEU A 395 -26.23 -21.17 -14.23
N SER A 396 -25.64 -20.10 -14.78
CA SER A 396 -24.51 -20.19 -15.73
C SER A 396 -23.17 -19.71 -15.18
N LEU A 397 -23.08 -19.33 -13.91
CA LEU A 397 -21.83 -18.85 -13.28
C LEU A 397 -21.23 -19.77 -12.21
N GLU A 398 -21.45 -21.09 -12.30
CA GLU A 398 -20.62 -22.06 -11.56
C GLU A 398 -19.54 -22.72 -12.43
N ARG A 399 -18.30 -22.29 -12.13
CA ARG A 399 -17.03 -23.03 -12.17
C ARG A 399 -16.57 -23.61 -13.52
N ARG A 400 -15.68 -22.85 -14.18
CA ARG A 400 -14.48 -23.43 -14.81
C ARG A 400 -13.20 -22.69 -14.39
N GLY A 401 -12.36 -23.42 -13.66
CA GLY A 401 -10.89 -23.38 -13.69
C GLY A 401 -10.16 -22.03 -13.62
N GLY A 402 -9.69 -21.66 -12.42
CA GLY A 402 -8.71 -20.57 -12.26
C GLY A 402 -8.27 -20.30 -10.83
N ARG A 403 -8.33 -21.28 -9.91
CA ARG A 403 -8.11 -21.06 -8.47
C ARG A 403 -6.64 -21.06 -8.01
N ARG A 404 -5.64 -21.00 -8.89
CA ARG A 404 -4.22 -20.98 -8.46
C ARG A 404 -3.52 -19.63 -8.55
N ALA A 405 -3.94 -18.71 -9.42
CA ALA A 405 -3.26 -17.41 -9.56
C ALA A 405 -3.77 -16.33 -8.57
N GLY A 406 -5.08 -16.26 -8.31
CA GLY A 406 -5.66 -15.22 -7.45
C GLY A 406 -5.42 -15.41 -5.94
N LEU A 407 -5.10 -16.63 -5.51
CA LEU A 407 -4.79 -16.94 -4.10
C LEU A 407 -3.35 -16.56 -3.75
N VAL A 408 -2.40 -16.67 -4.69
CA VAL A 408 -1.00 -16.30 -4.47
C VAL A 408 -0.84 -14.79 -4.34
N LEU A 409 -1.53 -13.99 -5.16
CA LEU A 409 -1.55 -12.53 -5.03
C LEU A 409 -2.19 -12.06 -3.72
N ARG A 410 -3.28 -12.70 -3.26
CA ARG A 410 -3.88 -12.36 -1.95
C ARG A 410 -2.98 -12.73 -0.77
N GLN A 411 -2.26 -13.86 -0.83
CA GLN A 411 -1.34 -14.28 0.23
C GLN A 411 -0.04 -13.47 0.26
N CYS A 412 0.53 -13.11 -0.90
CA CYS A 412 1.72 -12.26 -0.96
C CYS A 412 1.42 -10.82 -0.55
N VAL A 413 0.26 -10.26 -0.94
CA VAL A 413 -0.18 -8.93 -0.50
C VAL A 413 -0.51 -8.93 0.99
N TRP A 414 -1.11 -9.99 1.55
CA TRP A 414 -1.35 -10.09 3.00
C TRP A 414 -0.07 -10.25 3.82
N LEU A 415 0.91 -11.04 3.36
CA LEU A 415 2.19 -11.19 4.04
C LEU A 415 3.02 -9.90 3.98
N LEU A 416 2.90 -9.13 2.89
CA LEU A 416 3.47 -7.78 2.80
C LEU A 416 2.68 -6.77 3.65
N VAL A 417 1.36 -6.84 3.80
CA VAL A 417 0.57 -5.93 4.66
C VAL A 417 0.72 -6.21 6.16
N LEU A 418 1.14 -7.43 6.55
CA LEU A 418 1.49 -7.76 7.94
C LEU A 418 2.95 -7.41 8.30
N TRP A 419 3.79 -7.08 7.32
CA TRP A 419 5.19 -6.69 7.51
C TRP A 419 5.49 -5.23 7.08
N LEU A 420 4.75 -4.66 6.13
CA LEU A 420 4.57 -3.22 5.82
C LEU A 420 3.40 -2.63 6.63
#